data_AF-A0A4Q7NZ72-F1
#
_entry.id   AF-A0A4Q7NZ72-F1
#
_cell.length_a   1.000
_cell.length_b   1.000
_cell.length_c   1.000
_cell.angle_alpha   90.00
_cell.angle_beta   90.00
_cell.angle_gamma   90.00
#
_symmetry.space_group_name_H-M   'P 1'
#
loop_
_entity.id
_entity.type
_entity.pdbx_description
1 polymer ?
#
loop_
_entity_poly.entity_id
_entity_poly.type
_entity_poly.pdbx_seq_one_letter_code
_entity_poly.pdbx_strand_id
1 'polypeptide(L)'
;MFLILVDMKRNQSYFYSALLITLAALTLLITGSPVLNWSVDANNQFPLGTIITWAGMIGLPATLYFGIRALRKPTPSFHKILSLLLRIAIVLGILWVPLSYVLAGNFSFSFSNKATFQGGQAAMRWFWRLSYGIPIMTLTILIFYWISLLFIKRR
;
A
#
# COMPACT_ATOMS: atom_id res chain seq x y z
N MET A 1 28.66 6.15 16.85
CA MET A 1 28.68 4.80 16.22
C MET A 1 27.51 3.91 16.69
N PHE A 2 27.27 3.80 18.00
CA PHE A 2 26.19 2.97 18.58
C PHE A 2 24.77 3.34 18.09
N LEU A 3 24.42 4.63 18.08
CA LEU A 3 23.13 5.12 17.57
C LEU A 3 22.89 4.82 16.07
N ILE A 4 23.96 4.77 15.27
CA ILE A 4 23.87 4.47 13.83
C ILE A 4 23.58 2.98 13.61
N LEU A 5 24.20 2.10 14.39
CA LEU A 5 23.97 0.65 14.32
C LEU A 5 22.55 0.27 14.75
N VAL A 6 22.01 0.93 15.78
CA VAL A 6 20.62 0.71 16.23
C VAL A 6 19.61 1.16 15.17
N ASP A 7 19.81 2.32 14.54
CA ASP A 7 18.93 2.80 13.47
C ASP A 7 18.98 1.87 12.23
N MET A 8 20.13 1.26 11.92
CA MET A 8 20.25 0.30 10.82
C MET A 8 19.49 -1.00 11.09
N LYS A 9 19.67 -1.62 12.27
CA LYS A 9 18.94 -2.87 12.64
C LYS A 9 17.42 -2.66 12.72
N ARG A 10 16.98 -1.52 13.25
CA ARG A 10 15.55 -1.19 13.37
C ARG A 10 14.88 -1.00 12.01
N ASN A 11 15.55 -0.37 11.05
CA ASN A 11 15.00 -0.21 9.71
C ASN A 11 14.93 -1.55 8.94
N GLN A 12 15.85 -2.47 9.22
CA GLN A 12 15.81 -3.83 8.66
C GLN A 12 14.61 -4.62 9.18
N SER A 13 14.32 -4.58 10.48
CA SER A 13 13.14 -5.27 11.01
C SER A 13 11.85 -4.73 10.40
N TYR A 14 11.69 -3.40 10.30
CA TYR A 14 10.50 -2.82 9.65
C TYR A 14 10.38 -3.18 8.17
N PHE A 15 11.50 -3.23 7.45
CA PHE A 15 11.53 -3.71 6.07
C PHE A 15 11.02 -5.15 5.96
N TYR A 16 11.57 -6.08 6.75
CA TYR A 16 11.18 -7.49 6.68
C TYR A 16 9.73 -7.71 7.14
N SER A 17 9.27 -7.00 8.17
CA SER A 17 7.87 -7.06 8.59
C SER A 17 6.92 -6.56 7.51
N ALA A 18 7.20 -5.40 6.91
CA ALA A 18 6.37 -4.86 5.83
C ALA A 18 6.37 -5.77 4.59
N LEU A 19 7.54 -6.34 4.25
CA LEU A 19 7.68 -7.28 3.14
C LEU A 19 6.88 -8.56 3.41
N LEU A 20 6.98 -9.13 4.60
CA LEU A 20 6.24 -10.34 4.98
C LEU A 20 4.73 -10.11 4.92
N ILE A 21 4.24 -8.98 5.47
CA ILE A 21 2.82 -8.59 5.39
C ILE A 21 2.38 -8.49 3.93
N THR A 22 3.17 -7.83 3.09
CA THR A 22 2.87 -7.65 1.66
C THR A 22 2.78 -9.00 0.94
N LEU A 23 3.76 -9.88 1.15
CA LEU A 23 3.81 -11.20 0.53
C LEU A 23 2.65 -12.07 1.01
N ALA A 24 2.37 -12.10 2.32
CA ALA A 24 1.24 -12.86 2.87
C ALA A 24 -0.10 -12.38 2.30
N ALA A 25 -0.32 -11.05 2.25
CA ALA A 25 -1.53 -10.48 1.67
C ALA A 25 -1.67 -10.83 0.19
N LEU A 26 -0.60 -10.69 -0.60
CA LEU A 26 -0.60 -11.06 -2.01
C LEU A 26 -0.88 -12.55 -2.22
N THR A 27 -0.25 -13.43 -1.45
CA THR A 27 -0.50 -14.88 -1.55
C THR A 27 -1.97 -15.19 -1.30
N LEU A 28 -2.57 -14.64 -0.24
CA LEU A 28 -3.98 -14.89 0.07
C LEU A 28 -4.91 -14.33 -1.01
N LEU A 29 -4.64 -13.13 -1.52
CA LEU A 29 -5.44 -12.48 -2.57
C LEU A 29 -5.34 -13.21 -3.92
N ILE A 30 -4.14 -13.58 -4.35
CA ILE A 30 -3.91 -14.25 -5.64
C ILE A 30 -4.52 -15.66 -5.62
N THR A 31 -4.41 -16.37 -4.50
CA THR A 31 -4.99 -17.72 -4.36
C THR A 31 -6.50 -17.72 -4.15
N GLY A 32 -7.11 -16.55 -3.89
CA GLY A 32 -8.53 -16.46 -3.56
C GLY A 32 -8.88 -17.22 -2.28
N SER A 33 -7.99 -17.19 -1.28
CA SER A 33 -8.12 -17.99 -0.06
C SER A 33 -9.47 -17.78 0.64
N PRO A 34 -10.18 -18.86 1.09
CA PRO A 34 -11.45 -18.73 1.81
C PRO A 34 -11.38 -17.88 3.09
N VAL A 35 -10.19 -17.79 3.70
CA VAL A 35 -9.93 -16.95 4.88
C VAL A 35 -10.28 -15.49 4.64
N LEU A 36 -10.20 -15.00 3.39
CA LEU A 36 -10.56 -13.63 3.04
C LEU A 36 -12.04 -13.31 3.29
N ASN A 37 -12.91 -14.32 3.33
CA ASN A 37 -14.35 -14.17 3.54
C ASN A 37 -14.77 -14.37 5.00
N TRP A 38 -13.84 -14.71 5.90
CA TRP A 38 -14.15 -14.80 7.34
C TRP A 38 -14.55 -13.44 7.88
N SER A 39 -15.64 -13.37 8.65
CA SER A 39 -16.04 -12.12 9.29
C SER A 39 -15.20 -11.83 10.53
N VAL A 40 -14.91 -10.55 10.75
CA VAL A 40 -14.24 -10.03 11.94
C VAL A 40 -15.25 -9.46 12.95
N ASP A 41 -16.48 -9.20 12.51
CA ASP A 41 -17.56 -8.70 13.35
C ASP A 41 -18.73 -9.68 13.45
N ALA A 42 -19.50 -9.57 14.54
CA ALA A 42 -20.63 -10.45 14.81
C ALA A 42 -21.77 -10.33 13.77
N ASN A 43 -21.85 -9.21 13.05
CA ASN A 43 -22.90 -8.96 12.06
C ASN A 43 -22.53 -9.41 10.63
N ASN A 44 -21.36 -10.03 10.44
CA ASN A 44 -20.88 -10.48 9.12
C ASN A 44 -20.73 -9.35 8.08
N GLN A 45 -20.44 -8.12 8.52
CA GLN A 45 -20.33 -6.96 7.65
C GLN A 45 -18.89 -6.58 7.34
N PHE A 46 -17.92 -7.09 8.10
CA PHE A 46 -16.51 -6.74 8.00
C PHE A 46 -15.66 -7.98 7.66
N PRO A 47 -15.42 -8.24 6.36
CA PRO A 47 -14.57 -9.36 5.93
C PRO A 47 -13.11 -9.17 6.34
N LEU A 48 -12.46 -10.25 6.76
CA LEU A 48 -11.04 -10.30 7.09
C LEU A 48 -10.18 -9.95 5.87
N GLY A 49 -10.67 -10.25 4.66
CA GLY A 49 -10.06 -9.84 3.40
C GLY A 49 -9.90 -8.32 3.28
N THR A 50 -10.80 -7.51 3.85
CA THR A 50 -10.64 -6.05 3.90
C THR A 50 -9.43 -5.66 4.76
N ILE A 51 -9.25 -6.28 5.93
CA ILE A 51 -8.10 -6.04 6.81
C ILE A 51 -6.80 -6.48 6.15
N ILE A 52 -6.79 -7.68 5.55
CA ILE A 52 -5.62 -8.24 4.85
C ILE A 52 -5.22 -7.36 3.68
N THR A 53 -6.19 -6.93 2.85
CA THR A 53 -5.94 -6.03 1.73
C THR A 53 -5.41 -4.69 2.21
N TRP A 54 -5.99 -4.13 3.28
CA TRP A 54 -5.54 -2.88 3.87
C TRP A 54 -4.09 -2.96 4.37
N ALA A 55 -3.75 -4.04 5.07
CA ALA A 55 -2.39 -4.32 5.50
C ALA A 55 -1.43 -4.43 4.32
N GLY A 56 -1.83 -5.09 3.23
CA GLY A 56 -1.05 -5.16 1.99
C GLY A 56 -0.85 -3.80 1.31
N MET A 57 -1.90 -2.98 1.23
CA MET A 57 -1.85 -1.62 0.65
C MET A 57 -0.90 -0.68 1.41
N ILE A 58 -0.77 -0.85 2.73
CA ILE A 58 0.21 -0.11 3.55
C ILE A 58 1.60 -0.77 3.43
N GLY A 59 1.66 -2.09 3.51
CA GLY A 59 2.88 -2.88 3.54
C GLY A 59 3.74 -2.69 2.30
N LEU A 60 3.14 -2.65 1.12
CA LEU A 60 3.86 -2.55 -0.15
C LEU A 60 4.70 -1.24 -0.24
N PRO A 61 4.13 -0.03 -0.10
CA PRO A 61 4.92 1.20 -0.09
C PRO A 61 5.83 1.32 1.15
N ALA A 62 5.43 0.79 2.31
CA ALA A 62 6.29 0.76 3.49
C ALA A 62 7.56 -0.09 3.25
N THR A 63 7.45 -1.20 2.52
CA THR A 63 8.58 -2.05 2.14
C THR A 63 9.63 -1.24 1.35
N LEU A 64 9.21 -0.46 0.36
CA LEU A 64 10.14 0.41 -0.39
C LEU A 64 10.75 1.48 0.52
N TYR A 65 9.95 2.09 1.40
CA TYR A 65 10.41 3.18 2.27
C TYR A 65 11.47 2.73 3.27
N PHE A 66 11.31 1.55 3.86
CA PHE A 66 12.29 0.99 4.79
C PHE A 66 13.48 0.34 4.08
N GLY A 67 13.25 -0.29 2.93
CA GLY A 67 14.28 -1.01 2.16
C GLY A 67 15.22 -0.10 1.36
N ILE A 68 14.75 1.05 0.88
CA ILE A 68 15.52 1.93 0.00
C ILE A 68 15.95 3.20 0.74
N ARG A 69 17.19 3.22 1.23
CA ARG A 69 17.74 4.37 2.00
C ARG A 69 17.61 5.70 1.24
N ALA A 70 17.80 5.70 -0.07
CA ALA A 70 17.70 6.89 -0.92
C ALA A 70 16.28 7.48 -0.97
N LEU A 71 15.23 6.67 -0.77
CA LEU A 71 13.85 7.15 -0.70
C LEU A 71 13.46 7.62 0.71
N ARG A 72 14.19 7.18 1.75
CA ARG A 72 14.01 7.67 3.13
C ARG A 72 14.78 8.97 3.40
N LYS A 73 16.03 9.03 2.94
CA LYS A 73 16.95 10.17 3.10
C LYS A 73 17.43 10.62 1.71
N PRO A 74 16.57 11.26 0.90
CA PRO A 74 16.90 11.63 -0.48
C PRO A 74 17.91 12.78 -0.55
N THR A 75 18.97 12.59 -1.32
CA THR A 75 19.97 13.63 -1.62
C THR A 75 19.73 14.29 -2.98
N PRO A 76 19.71 13.59 -4.13
CA PRO A 76 19.44 14.24 -5.42
C PRO A 76 17.96 14.64 -5.56
N SER A 77 17.69 15.68 -6.36
CA SER A 77 16.34 16.21 -6.59
C SER A 77 15.35 15.16 -7.09
N PHE A 78 15.78 14.25 -7.98
CA PHE A 78 14.93 13.17 -8.48
C PHE A 78 14.48 12.19 -7.38
N HIS A 79 15.38 11.80 -6.46
CA HIS A 79 15.01 10.94 -5.33
C HIS A 79 14.09 11.65 -4.34
N LYS A 80 14.13 12.98 -4.25
CA LYS A 80 13.16 13.76 -3.44
C LYS A 80 11.74 13.63 -3.99
N ILE A 81 11.57 13.68 -5.31
CA ILE A 81 10.27 13.47 -5.97
C ILE A 81 9.75 12.06 -5.69
N LEU A 82 10.59 11.04 -5.92
CA LEU A 82 10.21 9.65 -5.63
C LEU A 82 9.88 9.42 -4.15
N SER A 83 10.63 10.04 -3.24
CA SER A 83 10.37 10.00 -1.79
C SER A 83 9.02 10.62 -1.42
N LEU A 84 8.69 11.77 -2.02
CA LEU A 84 7.40 12.43 -1.80
C LEU A 84 6.24 11.56 -2.30
N LEU A 85 6.33 11.05 -3.53
CA LEU A 85 5.31 10.17 -4.10
C LEU A 85 5.14 8.89 -3.27
N LEU A 86 6.24 8.32 -2.75
CA LEU A 86 6.17 7.16 -1.89
C LEU A 86 5.45 7.45 -0.56
N ARG A 87 5.70 8.61 0.05
CA ARG A 87 4.99 9.03 1.27
C ARG A 87 3.50 9.25 1.00
N ILE A 88 3.14 9.82 -0.15
CA ILE A 88 1.74 9.94 -0.59
C ILE A 88 1.11 8.55 -0.72
N ALA A 89 1.80 7.59 -1.34
CA ALA A 89 1.31 6.21 -1.47
C ALA A 89 1.06 5.55 -0.11
N ILE A 90 1.95 5.76 0.88
CA ILE A 90 1.74 5.28 2.26
C ILE A 90 0.49 5.91 2.88
N VAL A 91 0.33 7.23 2.77
CA VAL A 91 -0.84 7.94 3.32
C VAL A 91 -2.12 7.45 2.66
N LEU A 92 -2.14 7.28 1.33
CA LEU A 92 -3.28 6.73 0.61
C LEU A 92 -3.57 5.27 1.02
N GLY A 93 -2.54 4.45 1.26
CA GLY A 93 -2.69 3.10 1.80
C GLY A 93 -3.36 3.09 3.18
N ILE A 94 -2.94 3.98 4.08
CA ILE A 94 -3.57 4.15 5.40
C ILE A 94 -5.03 4.59 5.26
N LEU A 95 -5.30 5.55 4.36
CA LEU A 95 -6.63 6.09 4.13
C LEU A 95 -7.53 5.19 3.26
N TRP A 96 -7.02 4.07 2.75
CA TRP A 96 -7.75 3.23 1.79
C TRP A 96 -9.08 2.72 2.33
N VAL A 97 -9.12 2.14 3.55
CA VAL A 97 -10.38 1.66 4.17
C VAL A 97 -11.36 2.82 4.42
N PRO A 98 -10.99 3.92 5.11
CA PRO A 98 -11.90 5.04 5.34
C PRO A 98 -12.49 5.61 4.04
N LEU A 99 -11.66 5.84 3.02
CA LEU A 99 -12.12 6.37 1.73
C LEU A 99 -13.03 5.37 1.02
N SER A 100 -12.69 4.08 1.05
CA SER A 100 -13.51 3.03 0.45
C SER A 100 -14.86 2.88 1.16
N TYR A 101 -14.90 3.04 2.48
CA TYR A 101 -16.16 3.06 3.24
C TYR A 101 -17.02 4.25 2.85
N VAL A 102 -16.46 5.45 2.73
CA VAL A 102 -17.20 6.64 2.26
C VAL A 102 -17.76 6.41 0.86
N LEU A 103 -17.00 5.74 -0.02
CA LEU A 103 -17.43 5.42 -1.38
C LEU A 103 -18.52 4.33 -1.44
N ALA A 104 -18.40 3.25 -0.66
CA ALA A 104 -19.29 2.09 -0.76
C ALA A 104 -20.49 2.15 0.21
N GLY A 105 -20.29 2.74 1.39
CA GLY A 105 -21.24 2.75 2.52
C GLY A 105 -21.22 1.47 3.36
N ASN A 106 -20.24 0.60 3.18
CA ASN A 106 -20.09 -0.68 3.90
C ASN A 106 -18.63 -1.17 3.88
N PHE A 107 -18.27 -2.10 4.78
CA PHE A 107 -16.90 -2.64 4.90
C PHE A 107 -16.58 -3.80 3.95
N SER A 108 -17.60 -4.37 3.28
CA SER A 108 -17.42 -5.35 2.20
C SER A 108 -17.16 -4.71 0.83
N PHE A 109 -17.16 -3.37 0.77
CA PHE A 109 -16.99 -2.57 -0.45
C PHE A 109 -17.86 -3.05 -1.62
N SER A 110 -19.12 -3.36 -1.31
CA SER A 110 -20.12 -3.76 -2.30
C SER A 110 -20.72 -2.54 -3.01
N PHE A 111 -20.89 -2.67 -4.32
CA PHE A 111 -21.47 -1.64 -5.19
C PHE A 111 -22.65 -2.21 -5.98
N SER A 112 -23.67 -1.38 -6.19
CA SER A 112 -24.88 -1.76 -6.95
C SER A 112 -25.24 -0.71 -7.99
N ASN A 113 -26.11 -1.07 -8.93
CA ASN A 113 -26.58 -0.14 -9.95
C ASN A 113 -27.68 0.75 -9.37
N LYS A 114 -27.28 1.86 -8.75
CA LYS A 114 -28.18 2.87 -8.17
C LYS A 114 -27.81 4.27 -8.63
N ALA A 115 -28.81 5.16 -8.65
CA ALA A 115 -28.67 6.54 -9.08
C ALA A 115 -27.84 7.40 -8.10
N THR A 116 -27.78 7.03 -6.83
CA THR A 116 -27.01 7.75 -5.81
C THR A 116 -25.50 7.50 -5.96
N PHE A 117 -24.68 8.51 -5.64
CA PHE A 117 -23.22 8.39 -5.73
C PHE A 117 -22.65 7.27 -4.84
N GLN A 118 -22.88 7.35 -3.52
CA GLN A 118 -22.37 6.37 -2.56
C GLN A 118 -22.93 4.98 -2.85
N GLY A 119 -22.05 3.99 -3.00
CA GLY A 119 -22.31 2.62 -3.39
C GLY A 119 -22.78 2.44 -4.84
N GLY A 120 -22.82 3.51 -5.63
CA GLY A 120 -23.20 3.49 -7.04
C GLY A 120 -22.00 3.27 -7.97
N GLN A 121 -22.27 3.21 -9.28
CA GLN A 121 -21.26 2.93 -10.31
C GLN A 121 -20.15 4.00 -10.40
N ALA A 122 -20.49 5.26 -10.13
CA ALA A 122 -19.50 6.34 -10.11
C ALA A 122 -18.50 6.16 -8.95
N ALA A 123 -18.99 5.83 -7.74
CA ALA A 123 -18.14 5.54 -6.59
C ALA A 123 -17.29 4.28 -6.81
N MET A 124 -17.85 3.24 -7.46
CA MET A 124 -17.11 2.03 -7.83
C MET A 124 -15.89 2.34 -8.70
N ARG A 125 -16.01 3.22 -9.69
CA ARG A 125 -14.87 3.64 -10.53
C ARG A 125 -13.78 4.33 -9.72
N TRP A 126 -14.15 5.19 -8.77
CA TRP A 126 -13.19 5.85 -7.87
C TRP A 126 -12.53 4.85 -6.92
N PHE A 127 -13.29 3.89 -6.39
CA PHE A 127 -12.78 2.81 -5.57
C PHE A 127 -11.70 2.02 -6.32
N TRP A 128 -11.96 1.57 -7.55
CA TRP A 128 -10.97 0.83 -8.33
C TRP A 128 -9.73 1.66 -8.70
N ARG A 129 -9.91 2.96 -9.02
CA ARG A 129 -8.77 3.87 -9.25
C ARG A 129 -7.89 3.99 -8.02
N LEU A 130 -8.48 4.08 -6.83
CA LEU A 130 -7.73 4.11 -5.58
C LEU A 130 -7.05 2.77 -5.31
N SER A 131 -7.79 1.67 -5.40
CA SER A 131 -7.32 0.30 -5.11
C SER A 131 -6.20 -0.15 -6.03
N TYR A 132 -6.24 0.17 -7.33
CA TYR A 132 -5.14 -0.13 -8.25
C TYR A 132 -4.06 0.95 -8.26
N GLY A 133 -4.44 2.20 -8.00
CA GLY A 133 -3.52 3.33 -8.04
C GLY A 133 -2.39 3.22 -7.02
N ILE A 134 -2.67 2.79 -5.79
CA ILE A 134 -1.66 2.63 -4.73
C ILE A 134 -0.56 1.63 -5.13
N PRO A 135 -0.86 0.36 -5.48
CA PRO A 135 0.16 -0.60 -5.85
C PRO A 135 0.87 -0.23 -7.16
N ILE A 136 0.14 0.24 -8.18
CA ILE A 136 0.75 0.67 -9.44
C ILE A 136 1.74 1.80 -9.20
N MET A 137 1.33 2.86 -8.48
CA MET A 137 2.20 3.98 -8.14
C MET A 137 3.46 3.50 -7.40
N THR A 138 3.31 2.59 -6.45
CA THR A 138 4.44 2.05 -5.68
C THR A 138 5.42 1.27 -6.56
N LEU A 139 4.93 0.41 -7.44
CA LEU A 139 5.76 -0.34 -8.39
C LEU A 139 6.43 0.59 -9.41
N THR A 140 5.72 1.61 -9.89
CA THR A 140 6.28 2.63 -10.79
C THR A 140 7.43 3.39 -10.11
N ILE A 141 7.29 3.76 -8.83
CA ILE A 141 8.38 4.38 -8.06
C ILE A 141 9.61 3.47 -7.99
N LEU A 142 9.42 2.17 -7.74
CA LEU A 142 10.53 1.19 -7.71
C LEU A 142 11.27 1.12 -9.04
N ILE A 143 10.51 1.04 -10.15
CA ILE A 143 11.07 0.99 -11.50
C ILE A 143 11.89 2.25 -11.79
N PHE A 144 11.33 3.44 -11.53
CA PHE A 144 12.06 4.70 -11.73
C PHE A 144 13.29 4.82 -10.83
N TYR A 145 13.21 4.32 -9.59
CA TYR A 145 14.37 4.26 -8.72
C TYR A 145 15.48 3.40 -9.33
N TRP A 146 15.18 2.18 -9.81
CA TRP A 146 16.17 1.33 -10.48
C TRP A 146 16.75 1.95 -11.76
N ILE A 147 15.91 2.58 -12.59
CA ILE A 147 16.37 3.31 -13.76
C ILE A 147 17.36 4.42 -13.34
N SER A 148 17.09 5.14 -12.26
CA SER A 148 18.01 6.18 -11.78
C SER A 148 19.38 5.64 -11.36
N LEU A 149 19.47 4.37 -10.93
CA LEU A 149 20.75 3.75 -10.58
C LEU A 149 21.65 3.54 -11.80
N LEU A 150 21.08 3.41 -13.01
CA LEU A 150 21.85 3.26 -14.25
C LEU A 150 22.63 4.54 -14.61
N PHE A 151 22.15 5.70 -14.18
CA PHE A 151 22.77 7.00 -14.45
C PHE A 151 23.71 7.47 -13.34
N ILE A 152 23.73 6.79 -12.19
CA ILE A 152 24.69 7.07 -11.13
C ILE A 152 26.03 6.49 -11.57
N LYS A 153 26.92 7.38 -12.04
CA LYS A 153 28.30 7.05 -12.39
C LYS A 153 28.97 6.40 -11.16
N ARG A 154 29.40 5.14 -11.27
CA ARG A 154 30.29 4.51 -10.28
C ARG A 154 31.60 5.32 -10.30
N ARG A 155 31.72 6.30 -9.40
CA ARG A 155 32.99 6.90 -9.03
C ARG A 155 33.66 6.02 -7.98
#